data_AF-A0A103QVQ7-F1
#
_entry.id   AF-A0A103QVQ7-F1
#
_cell.length_a   1.000
_cell.length_b   1.000
_cell.length_c   1.000
_cell.angle_alpha   90.00
_cell.angle_beta   90.00
_cell.angle_gamma   90.00
#
_symmetry.space_group_name_H-M   'P 1'
#
loop_
_entity.id
_entity.type
_entity.pdbx_description
1 polymer ?
#
loop_
_entity_poly.entity_id
_entity_poly.type
_entity_poly.pdbx_seq_one_letter_code
_entity_poly.pdbx_strand_id
1 'polypeptide(L)'
;MLTDIEVFATRAAARPERLRQMLYPELTPHCPHCDNTGVRAIERHHVLRFYLWALRQDQAYRTMGLAAMFCYLTGFRAAEVRPYDMSGLTDAGVRVIGAKRKKGEAQTVKLRHWSPRLRAVVERAKRGRKVESQFLFPNRKGQMYSKSGWASVWQDAMYTFIGEYDAEIAQEFEVKKMREAAQRIANRINRPVKGGMELMLTKHPDYFSMLDIRPAAITTKLENRSADAYDFAAHANPSTTHRHYDRRKVKAASATE
;
A
#
# COMPACT_ATOMS: atom_id res chain seq x y z
N MET A 1 39.12 3.70 -23.27
CA MET A 1 38.84 2.25 -23.30
C MET A 1 37.60 2.04 -22.46
N LEU A 2 36.52 1.51 -23.05
CA LEU A 2 35.32 1.16 -22.29
C LEU A 2 35.67 -0.02 -21.38
N THR A 3 35.16 -0.02 -20.15
CA THR A 3 35.28 -1.18 -19.26
C THR A 3 34.51 -2.36 -19.83
N ASP A 4 34.89 -3.59 -19.48
CA ASP A 4 34.20 -4.80 -19.97
C ASP A 4 32.68 -4.70 -19.73
N ILE A 5 32.28 -4.16 -18.58
CA ILE A 5 30.88 -3.96 -18.19
C ILE A 5 30.14 -3.02 -19.16
N GLU A 6 30.78 -1.94 -19.63
CA GLU A 6 30.16 -0.98 -20.56
C GLU A 6 30.01 -1.57 -21.98
N VAL A 7 30.97 -2.38 -22.41
CA VAL A 7 30.89 -3.13 -23.68
C VAL A 7 29.79 -4.20 -23.61
N PHE A 8 29.61 -4.84 -22.45
CA PHE A 8 28.54 -5.81 -22.19
C PHE A 8 27.14 -5.18 -22.20
N ALA A 9 26.94 -4.05 -21.51
CA ALA A 9 25.66 -3.34 -21.48
C ALA A 9 25.22 -2.87 -22.88
N THR A 10 26.16 -2.37 -23.67
CA THR A 10 25.92 -1.89 -25.04
C THR A 10 25.48 -3.03 -25.98
N ARG A 11 26.10 -4.21 -25.86
CA ARG A 11 25.74 -5.40 -26.67
C ARG A 11 24.42 -6.04 -26.26
N ALA A 12 24.03 -5.91 -24.99
CA ALA A 12 22.75 -6.41 -24.48
C ALA A 12 21.56 -5.54 -24.93
N ALA A 13 21.75 -4.23 -25.09
CA ALA A 13 20.71 -3.29 -25.53
C ALA A 13 20.25 -3.48 -26.99
N ALA A 14 21.10 -4.06 -27.84
CA ALA A 14 20.82 -4.29 -29.25
C ALA A 14 20.09 -5.63 -29.56
N ARG A 15 19.77 -6.43 -28.53
CA ARG A 15 19.16 -7.77 -28.71
C ARG A 15 17.66 -7.77 -28.40
N PRO A 16 16.86 -8.59 -29.10
CA PRO A 16 15.47 -8.84 -28.73
C PRO A 16 15.36 -9.34 -27.29
N GLU A 17 14.33 -8.87 -26.58
CA GLU A 17 14.11 -9.11 -25.14
C GLU A 17 14.25 -10.59 -24.74
N ARG A 18 13.72 -11.51 -25.55
CA ARG A 18 13.80 -12.96 -25.33
C ARG A 18 15.24 -13.51 -25.34
N LEU A 19 16.11 -12.98 -26.20
CA LEU A 19 17.53 -13.39 -26.28
C LEU A 19 18.35 -12.75 -25.16
N ARG A 20 17.99 -11.53 -24.75
CA ARG A 20 18.60 -10.86 -23.58
C ARG A 20 18.35 -11.65 -22.30
N GLN A 21 17.12 -12.16 -22.13
CA GLN A 21 16.72 -12.99 -20.98
C GLN A 21 17.44 -14.35 -20.90
N MET A 22 17.70 -14.99 -22.04
CA MET A 22 18.42 -16.28 -22.06
C MET A 22 19.92 -16.14 -21.80
N LEU A 23 20.54 -15.07 -22.29
CA LEU A 23 22.00 -14.92 -22.27
C LEU A 23 22.52 -14.14 -21.06
N TYR A 24 21.70 -13.27 -20.46
CA TYR A 24 22.09 -12.37 -19.37
C TYR A 24 20.97 -12.26 -18.29
N PRO A 25 20.62 -13.37 -17.62
CA PRO A 25 19.53 -13.41 -16.65
C PRO A 25 19.71 -12.43 -15.47
N GLU A 26 20.95 -12.13 -15.10
CA GLU A 26 21.32 -11.18 -14.04
C GLU A 26 21.02 -9.71 -14.35
N LEU A 27 20.82 -9.36 -15.64
CA LEU A 27 20.46 -8.01 -16.09
C LEU A 27 18.96 -7.84 -16.36
N THR A 28 18.17 -8.91 -16.22
CA THR A 28 16.72 -8.83 -16.36
C THR A 28 16.11 -8.27 -15.07
N PRO A 29 15.20 -7.29 -15.14
CA PRO A 29 14.39 -6.92 -13.99
C PRO A 29 13.68 -8.18 -13.51
N HIS A 30 14.06 -8.65 -12.32
CA HIS A 30 13.43 -9.83 -11.74
C HIS A 30 11.93 -9.57 -11.62
N CYS A 31 11.13 -10.28 -12.43
CA CYS A 31 9.69 -10.28 -12.28
C CYS A 31 9.37 -10.91 -10.91
N PRO A 32 8.90 -10.14 -9.91
CA PRO A 32 8.70 -10.68 -8.56
C PRO A 32 7.54 -11.69 -8.50
N HIS A 33 6.83 -11.89 -9.62
CA HIS A 33 5.55 -12.57 -9.71
C HIS A 33 5.65 -14.04 -10.10
N CYS A 34 6.85 -14.53 -10.41
CA CYS A 34 7.11 -15.94 -10.66
C CYS A 34 7.82 -16.58 -9.45
N ASP A 35 7.15 -16.63 -8.29
CA ASP A 35 7.44 -17.62 -7.25
C ASP A 35 6.18 -17.94 -6.45
N ASN A 36 5.84 -19.23 -6.45
CA ASN A 36 4.61 -19.84 -5.97
C ASN A 36 4.29 -19.57 -4.49
N THR A 37 3.51 -18.53 -4.18
CA THR A 37 2.43 -18.50 -3.15
C THR A 37 1.55 -17.22 -3.28
N GLY A 38 1.16 -16.82 -4.49
CA GLY A 38 -0.03 -16.01 -4.80
C GLY A 38 -0.36 -14.72 -4.00
N VAL A 39 0.54 -14.14 -3.21
CA VAL A 39 0.25 -12.94 -2.40
C VAL A 39 1.30 -11.88 -2.68
N ARG A 40 0.83 -10.70 -3.12
CA ARG A 40 1.66 -9.56 -3.50
C ARG A 40 2.55 -9.12 -2.34
N ALA A 41 3.85 -9.01 -2.61
CA ALA A 41 4.82 -8.40 -1.71
C ALA A 41 5.17 -7.02 -2.27
N ILE A 42 5.16 -6.01 -1.40
CA ILE A 42 5.59 -4.65 -1.73
C ILE A 42 6.67 -4.20 -0.77
N GLU A 43 7.43 -3.21 -1.20
CA GLU A 43 8.50 -2.59 -0.42
C GLU A 43 8.15 -1.16 -0.02
N ARG A 44 8.98 -0.61 0.89
CA ARG A 44 8.89 0.79 1.33
C ARG A 44 8.81 1.79 0.17
N HIS A 45 9.54 1.56 -0.91
CA HIS A 45 9.63 2.50 -2.01
C HIS A 45 8.28 2.65 -2.75
N HIS A 46 7.48 1.59 -2.85
CA HIS A 46 6.13 1.63 -3.43
C HIS A 46 5.24 2.59 -2.63
N VAL A 47 5.22 2.44 -1.31
CA VAL A 47 4.44 3.30 -0.40
C VAL A 47 4.95 4.75 -0.44
N LEU A 48 6.27 4.93 -0.47
CA LEU A 48 6.88 6.27 -0.48
C LEU A 48 6.57 7.02 -1.78
N ARG A 49 6.71 6.37 -2.95
CA ARG A 49 6.38 6.96 -4.26
C ARG A 49 4.91 7.38 -4.30
N PHE A 50 4.00 6.49 -3.90
CA PHE A 50 2.57 6.79 -3.84
C PHE A 50 2.25 7.94 -2.86
N TYR A 51 2.88 7.94 -1.67
CA TYR A 51 2.72 9.02 -0.69
C TYR A 51 3.14 10.37 -1.26
N LEU A 52 4.33 10.47 -1.84
CA LEU A 52 4.86 11.72 -2.39
C LEU A 52 4.03 12.22 -3.57
N TRP A 53 3.59 11.31 -4.44
CA TRP A 53 2.66 11.61 -5.51
C TRP A 53 1.36 12.20 -4.95
N ALA A 54 0.74 11.52 -3.98
CA ALA A 54 -0.56 11.89 -3.40
C ALA A 54 -0.56 13.26 -2.71
N LEU A 55 0.58 13.71 -2.18
CA LEU A 55 0.69 15.04 -1.55
C LEU A 55 0.35 16.19 -2.51
N ARG A 56 0.54 15.99 -3.81
CA ARG A 56 0.25 16.99 -4.86
C ARG A 56 -1.20 16.95 -5.34
N GLN A 57 -1.98 15.99 -4.87
CA GLN A 57 -3.33 15.72 -5.37
C GLN A 57 -4.42 16.40 -4.53
N ASP A 58 -5.66 16.31 -5.01
CA ASP A 58 -6.83 16.75 -4.24
C ASP A 58 -7.01 15.94 -2.95
N GLN A 59 -7.85 16.45 -2.03
CA GLN A 59 -8.03 15.88 -0.70
C GLN A 59 -8.27 14.36 -0.71
N ALA A 60 -9.04 13.82 -1.66
CA ALA A 60 -9.38 12.40 -1.67
C ALA A 60 -8.14 11.52 -1.88
N TYR A 61 -7.33 11.80 -2.89
CA TYR A 61 -6.11 11.03 -3.17
C TYR A 61 -5.00 11.33 -2.18
N ARG A 62 -4.88 12.59 -1.74
CA ARG A 62 -3.97 12.98 -0.67
C ARG A 62 -4.23 12.18 0.60
N THR A 63 -5.49 12.01 0.99
CA THR A 63 -5.88 11.17 2.13
C THR A 63 -5.42 9.72 1.94
N MET A 64 -5.56 9.14 0.74
CA MET A 64 -5.09 7.76 0.48
C MET A 64 -3.59 7.63 0.68
N GLY A 65 -2.78 8.53 0.13
CA GLY A 65 -1.32 8.49 0.29
C GLY A 65 -0.86 8.73 1.72
N LEU A 66 -1.49 9.67 2.42
CA LEU A 66 -1.23 9.91 3.85
C LEU A 66 -1.57 8.68 4.70
N ALA A 67 -2.71 8.05 4.44
CA ALA A 67 -3.14 6.82 5.11
C ALA A 67 -2.20 5.66 4.78
N ALA A 68 -1.67 5.58 3.56
CA ALA A 68 -0.69 4.58 3.15
C ALA A 68 0.60 4.70 3.98
N MET A 69 1.18 5.90 4.03
CA MET A 69 2.40 6.14 4.79
C MET A 69 2.18 5.99 6.31
N PHE A 70 1.03 6.43 6.82
CA PHE A 70 0.65 6.21 8.21
C PHE A 70 0.53 4.72 8.55
N CYS A 71 -0.14 3.94 7.70
CA CYS A 71 -0.24 2.48 7.83
C CYS A 71 1.14 1.83 7.85
N TYR A 72 2.04 2.25 6.97
CA TYR A 72 3.41 1.73 6.91
C TYR A 72 4.20 2.05 8.20
N LEU A 73 4.13 3.28 8.69
CA LEU A 73 4.87 3.70 9.88
C LEU A 73 4.34 3.12 11.19
N THR A 74 3.03 2.85 11.28
CA THR A 74 2.37 2.35 12.50
C THR A 74 2.17 0.84 12.49
N GLY A 75 2.17 0.25 11.30
CA GLY A 75 1.81 -1.14 11.08
C GLY A 75 0.34 -1.43 11.36
N PHE A 76 -0.53 -0.44 11.61
CA PHE A 76 -1.94 -0.69 11.92
C PHE A 76 -2.69 -1.36 10.78
N ARG A 77 -3.76 -2.10 11.09
CA ARG A 77 -4.57 -2.74 10.04
C ARG A 77 -5.35 -1.69 9.27
N ALA A 78 -5.67 -1.95 8.01
CA ALA A 78 -6.54 -1.08 7.20
C ALA A 78 -7.87 -0.74 7.91
N ALA A 79 -8.43 -1.72 8.64
CA ALA A 79 -9.66 -1.56 9.42
C ALA A 79 -9.48 -0.67 10.68
N GLU A 80 -8.25 -0.44 11.14
CA GLU A 80 -7.90 0.46 12.24
C GLU A 80 -7.51 1.85 11.70
N VAL A 81 -6.90 1.92 10.51
CA VAL A 81 -6.49 3.16 9.84
C VAL A 81 -7.68 3.93 9.28
N ARG A 82 -8.59 3.27 8.54
CA ARG A 82 -9.75 3.92 7.91
C ARG A 82 -10.63 4.69 8.91
N PRO A 83 -11.02 4.13 10.07
CA PRO A 83 -11.80 4.84 11.08
C PRO A 83 -10.94 5.55 12.12
N TYR A 84 -9.66 5.85 11.84
CA TYR A 84 -8.76 6.35 12.87
C TYR A 84 -9.26 7.69 13.43
N ASP A 85 -9.58 7.68 14.72
CA ASP A 85 -10.12 8.83 15.44
C ASP A 85 -8.99 9.70 16.01
N MET A 86 -9.19 11.03 15.99
CA MET A 86 -8.22 12.01 16.45
C MET A 86 -7.91 11.88 17.95
N SER A 87 -8.81 11.32 18.76
CA SER A 87 -8.56 10.98 20.18
C SER A 87 -7.51 9.88 20.38
N GLY A 88 -7.14 9.16 19.32
CA GLY A 88 -6.01 8.24 19.33
C GLY A 88 -4.66 8.96 19.29
N LEU A 89 -4.62 10.25 18.96
CA LEU A 89 -3.39 11.05 19.01
C LEU A 89 -3.13 11.47 20.45
N THR A 90 -2.04 10.99 21.03
CA THR A 90 -1.65 11.22 22.43
C THR A 90 -0.27 11.85 22.49
N ASP A 91 0.14 12.34 23.66
CA ASP A 91 1.47 12.91 23.86
C ASP A 91 2.59 11.89 23.58
N ALA A 92 2.37 10.64 23.99
CA ALA A 92 3.34 9.56 23.82
C ALA A 92 3.42 9.02 22.37
N GLY A 93 2.33 9.14 21.60
CA GLY A 93 2.26 8.55 20.28
C GLY A 93 0.86 8.45 19.68
N VAL A 94 0.76 7.59 18.68
CA VAL A 94 -0.47 7.23 17.99
C VAL A 94 -0.99 5.92 18.59
N ARG A 95 -2.24 5.92 19.06
CA ARG A 95 -2.85 4.81 19.80
C ARG A 95 -4.09 4.28 19.08
N VAL A 96 -4.21 2.95 18.99
CA VAL A 96 -5.47 2.28 18.64
C VAL A 96 -5.83 1.23 19.69
N ILE A 97 -7.13 1.10 19.93
CA ILE A 97 -7.69 -0.01 20.67
C ILE A 97 -7.95 -1.13 19.66
N GLY A 98 -7.49 -2.35 19.94
CA GLY A 98 -7.62 -3.49 19.04
C GLY A 98 -9.08 -3.75 18.64
N ALA A 99 -9.37 -3.70 17.34
CA ALA A 99 -10.72 -3.87 16.81
C ALA A 99 -11.30 -5.30 16.92
N LYS A 100 -10.44 -6.30 17.14
CA LYS A 100 -10.84 -7.70 17.34
C LYS A 100 -10.61 -8.07 18.80
N ARG A 101 -11.67 -8.51 19.49
CA ARG A 101 -11.60 -9.17 20.80
C ARG A 101 -12.34 -10.50 20.75
N LYS A 102 -11.84 -11.53 21.41
CA LYS A 102 -12.70 -12.65 21.84
C LYS A 102 -13.47 -12.23 23.09
N LYS A 103 -14.67 -12.77 23.27
CA LYS A 103 -15.48 -12.50 24.47
C LYS A 103 -14.69 -12.95 25.71
N GLY A 104 -14.41 -12.03 26.64
CA GLY A 104 -13.66 -12.30 27.87
C GLY A 104 -12.18 -11.90 27.87
N GLU A 105 -11.61 -11.50 26.73
CA GLU A 105 -10.21 -11.05 26.68
C GLU A 105 -10.07 -9.53 26.95
N ALA A 106 -8.98 -9.15 27.63
CA ALA A 106 -8.61 -7.76 27.86
C ALA A 106 -8.33 -7.04 26.51
N GLN A 107 -8.69 -5.76 26.44
CA GLN A 107 -8.47 -4.96 25.24
C GLN A 107 -6.97 -4.75 25.03
N THR A 108 -6.42 -5.21 23.91
CA THR A 108 -5.04 -4.90 23.54
C THR A 108 -4.98 -3.46 23.01
N VAL A 109 -4.23 -2.61 23.69
CA VAL A 109 -3.91 -1.25 23.24
C VAL A 109 -2.61 -1.30 22.46
N LYS A 110 -2.60 -0.75 21.24
CA LYS A 110 -1.37 -0.58 20.45
C LYS A 110 -0.97 0.88 20.48
N LEU A 111 0.18 1.17 21.09
CA LEU A 111 0.81 2.48 21.04
C LEU A 111 1.97 2.43 20.05
N ARG A 112 2.08 3.46 19.20
CA ARG A 112 3.22 3.69 18.32
C ARG A 112 3.81 5.03 18.68
N HIS A 113 5.00 5.00 19.28
CA HIS A 113 5.69 6.22 19.71
C HIS A 113 5.96 7.14 18.54
N TRP A 114 5.99 8.43 18.85
CA TRP A 114 6.26 9.45 17.85
C TRP A 114 7.66 9.28 17.24
N SER A 115 7.71 9.30 15.91
CA SER A 115 8.91 9.60 15.15
C SER A 115 8.72 10.92 14.39
N PRO A 116 9.80 11.61 13.98
CA PRO A 116 9.68 12.82 13.17
C PRO A 116 8.83 12.60 11.91
N ARG A 117 8.97 11.45 11.26
CA ARG A 117 8.18 11.08 10.06
C ARG A 117 6.71 10.85 10.39
N LEU A 118 6.40 10.15 11.48
CA LEU A 118 5.01 9.91 11.88
C LEU A 118 4.30 11.22 12.25
N ARG A 119 4.97 12.11 12.99
CA ARG A 119 4.46 13.46 13.28
C ARG A 119 4.17 14.23 12.00
N ALA A 120 5.12 14.25 11.07
CA ALA A 120 4.94 14.96 9.79
C ALA A 120 3.76 14.43 8.97
N VAL A 121 3.55 13.11 8.93
CA VAL A 121 2.40 12.50 8.24
C VAL A 121 1.08 12.87 8.92
N VAL A 122 1.00 12.80 10.25
CA VAL A 122 -0.21 13.16 11.01
C VAL A 122 -0.55 14.64 10.82
N GLU A 123 0.44 15.52 10.94
CA GLU A 123 0.22 16.96 10.77
C GLU A 123 -0.17 17.32 9.34
N ARG A 124 0.40 16.66 8.32
CA ARG A 124 -0.06 16.82 6.94
C ARG A 124 -1.50 16.33 6.74
N ALA A 125 -1.91 15.27 7.45
CA ALA A 125 -3.27 14.75 7.37
C ALA A 125 -4.31 15.66 8.03
N LYS A 126 -3.90 16.50 8.98
CA LYS A 126 -4.75 17.53 9.59
C LYS A 126 -4.95 18.76 8.68
N ARG A 127 -3.95 19.11 7.88
CA ARG A 127 -3.93 20.34 7.09
C ARG A 127 -4.76 20.26 5.82
N GLY A 128 -5.24 21.42 5.35
CA GLY A 128 -5.86 21.57 4.03
C GLY A 128 -7.16 20.77 3.85
N ARG A 129 -7.85 20.48 4.94
CA ARG A 129 -9.19 19.88 4.94
C ARG A 129 -10.21 20.93 4.59
N LYS A 130 -11.24 20.56 3.80
CA LYS A 130 -12.39 21.45 3.53
C LYS A 130 -13.33 21.59 4.73
N VAL A 131 -13.40 20.57 5.57
CA VAL A 131 -14.32 20.47 6.71
C VAL A 131 -13.56 19.84 7.88
N GLU A 132 -13.80 20.36 9.08
CA GLU A 132 -13.30 19.75 10.33
C GLU A 132 -13.83 18.33 10.51
N SER A 133 -13.04 17.49 11.19
CA SER A 133 -13.39 16.08 11.37
C SER A 133 -12.75 15.47 12.61
N GLN A 134 -13.51 14.60 13.27
CA GLN A 134 -13.03 13.72 14.32
C GLN A 134 -12.14 12.59 13.78
N PHE A 135 -12.16 12.34 12.46
CA PHE A 135 -11.32 11.32 11.84
C PHE A 135 -10.02 11.93 11.30
N LEU A 136 -8.92 11.18 11.40
CA LEU A 136 -7.63 11.58 10.82
C LEU A 136 -7.65 11.50 9.28
N PHE A 137 -8.42 10.58 8.71
CA PHE A 137 -8.55 10.35 7.28
C PHE A 137 -10.01 10.49 6.81
N PRO A 138 -10.58 11.71 6.86
CA PRO A 138 -11.98 11.91 6.52
C PRO A 138 -12.21 11.97 5.01
N ASN A 139 -13.45 11.68 4.61
CA ASN A 139 -13.92 12.00 3.27
C ASN A 139 -14.17 13.52 3.12
N ARG A 140 -14.57 13.95 1.91
CA ARG A 140 -14.81 15.38 1.60
C ARG A 140 -15.89 16.04 2.47
N LYS A 141 -16.75 15.27 3.15
CA LYS A 141 -17.79 15.74 4.08
C LYS A 141 -17.34 15.72 5.55
N GLY A 142 -16.07 15.45 5.84
CA GLY A 142 -15.57 15.32 7.21
C GLY A 142 -15.97 14.00 7.89
N GLN A 143 -16.57 13.05 7.17
CA GLN A 143 -17.06 11.79 7.73
C GLN A 143 -16.08 10.64 7.47
N MET A 144 -16.20 9.57 8.24
CA MET A 144 -15.49 8.32 7.97
C MET A 144 -15.88 7.76 6.59
N TYR A 145 -14.91 7.25 5.85
CA TYR A 145 -15.20 6.49 4.64
C TYR A 145 -15.90 5.17 4.95
N SER A 146 -16.92 4.80 4.19
CA SER A 146 -17.41 3.42 4.15
C SER A 146 -16.32 2.48 3.60
N LYS A 147 -16.46 1.16 3.82
CA LYS A 147 -15.46 0.19 3.31
C LYS A 147 -15.38 0.24 1.78
N SER A 148 -16.52 0.26 1.10
CA SER A 148 -16.60 0.34 -0.36
C SER A 148 -16.13 1.70 -0.88
N GLY A 149 -16.49 2.80 -0.20
CA GLY A 149 -16.02 4.14 -0.58
C GLY A 149 -14.50 4.28 -0.46
N TRP A 150 -13.91 3.73 0.60
CA TRP A 150 -12.46 3.69 0.76
C TRP A 150 -11.78 2.89 -0.37
N ALA A 151 -12.29 1.69 -0.65
CA ALA A 151 -11.74 0.84 -1.70
C ALA A 151 -11.85 1.47 -3.09
N SER A 152 -12.98 2.11 -3.40
CA SER A 152 -13.19 2.82 -4.67
C SER A 152 -12.19 3.97 -4.84
N VAL A 153 -12.06 4.85 -3.83
CA VAL A 153 -11.13 5.99 -3.91
C VAL A 153 -9.67 5.52 -3.95
N TRP A 154 -9.34 4.44 -3.23
CA TRP A 154 -8.00 3.83 -3.31
C TRP A 154 -7.70 3.33 -4.72
N GLN A 155 -8.65 2.62 -5.33
CA GLN A 155 -8.49 2.09 -6.68
C GLN A 155 -8.33 3.21 -7.71
N ASP A 156 -9.16 4.24 -7.65
CA ASP A 156 -9.06 5.40 -8.53
C ASP A 156 -7.73 6.17 -8.34
N ALA A 157 -7.25 6.25 -7.09
CA ALA A 157 -5.94 6.83 -6.80
C ALA A 157 -4.80 6.00 -7.40
N MET A 158 -4.86 4.66 -7.33
CA MET A 158 -3.86 3.78 -7.95
C MET A 158 -3.89 3.85 -9.48
N TYR A 159 -5.09 3.91 -10.09
CA TYR A 159 -5.24 4.17 -11.52
C TYR A 159 -4.58 5.48 -11.93
N THR A 160 -4.88 6.56 -11.21
CA THR A 160 -4.33 7.88 -11.54
C THR A 160 -2.82 7.91 -11.32
N PHE A 161 -2.32 7.31 -10.24
CA PHE A 161 -0.89 7.25 -9.93
C PHE A 161 -0.11 6.50 -11.00
N ILE A 162 -0.54 5.29 -11.37
CA ILE A 162 0.13 4.47 -12.37
C ILE A 162 -0.07 5.05 -13.77
N GLY A 163 -1.27 5.55 -14.06
CA GLY A 163 -1.62 6.19 -15.34
C GLY A 163 -0.81 7.46 -15.66
N GLU A 164 -0.15 8.10 -14.69
CA GLU A 164 0.79 9.21 -14.96
C GLU A 164 2.02 8.75 -15.76
N TYR A 165 2.37 7.45 -15.74
CA TYR A 165 3.54 6.91 -16.43
C TYR A 165 3.26 5.63 -17.25
N ASP A 166 2.04 5.09 -17.20
CA ASP A 166 1.61 3.94 -18.00
C ASP A 166 0.33 4.30 -18.78
N ALA A 167 0.45 4.43 -20.09
CA ALA A 167 -0.64 4.83 -20.98
C ALA A 167 -1.75 3.77 -21.09
N GLU A 168 -1.44 2.49 -20.95
CA GLU A 168 -2.44 1.40 -21.02
C GLU A 168 -3.34 1.47 -19.78
N ILE A 169 -2.75 1.70 -18.62
CA ILE A 169 -3.50 1.88 -17.36
C ILE A 169 -4.32 3.18 -17.39
N ALA A 170 -3.79 4.26 -17.97
CA ALA A 170 -4.55 5.49 -18.17
C ALA A 170 -5.77 5.25 -19.07
N GLN A 171 -5.61 4.53 -20.19
CA GLN A 171 -6.71 4.19 -21.10
C GLN A 171 -7.75 3.28 -20.44
N GLU A 172 -7.31 2.24 -19.70
CA GLU A 172 -8.19 1.38 -18.92
C GLU A 172 -9.03 2.20 -17.93
N PHE A 173 -8.44 3.22 -17.29
CA PHE A 173 -9.15 4.07 -16.34
C PHE A 173 -10.24 4.91 -17.00
N GLU A 174 -10.00 5.45 -18.20
CA GLU A 174 -11.02 6.16 -18.96
C GLU A 174 -12.20 5.23 -19.29
N VAL A 175 -11.93 4.02 -19.77
CA VAL A 175 -12.96 3.01 -20.06
C VAL A 175 -13.74 2.65 -18.79
N LYS A 176 -13.05 2.45 -17.65
CA LYS A 176 -13.69 2.21 -16.35
C LYS A 176 -14.64 3.35 -15.98
N LYS A 177 -14.21 4.61 -16.09
CA LYS A 177 -15.05 5.78 -15.76
C LYS A 177 -16.28 5.86 -16.66
N MET A 178 -16.14 5.62 -17.96
CA MET A 178 -17.28 5.59 -18.90
C MET A 178 -18.28 4.50 -18.53
N ARG A 179 -17.79 3.29 -18.20
CA ARG A 179 -18.64 2.17 -17.78
C ARG A 179 -19.37 2.45 -16.47
N GLU A 180 -18.70 3.01 -15.48
CA GLU A 180 -19.34 3.41 -14.22
C GLU A 180 -20.39 4.49 -14.41
N ALA A 181 -20.13 5.48 -15.28
CA ALA A 181 -21.12 6.49 -15.64
C ALA A 181 -22.35 5.86 -16.31
N ALA A 182 -22.15 4.96 -17.27
CA ALA A 182 -23.22 4.20 -17.91
C ALA A 182 -24.00 3.38 -16.88
N GLN A 183 -23.33 2.68 -15.96
CA GLN A 183 -23.98 1.92 -14.89
C GLN A 183 -24.84 2.80 -13.98
N ARG A 184 -24.37 3.99 -13.61
CA ARG A 184 -25.14 4.94 -12.77
C ARG A 184 -26.43 5.37 -13.46
N ILE A 185 -26.38 5.64 -14.77
CA ILE A 185 -27.56 5.96 -15.59
C ILE A 185 -28.50 4.76 -15.66
N ALA A 186 -27.95 3.58 -15.94
CA ALA A 186 -28.69 2.33 -16.08
C ALA A 186 -29.42 1.93 -14.78
N ASN A 187 -28.77 2.12 -13.62
CA ASN A 187 -29.38 1.91 -12.31
C ASN A 187 -30.53 2.90 -12.04
N ARG A 188 -30.43 4.16 -12.51
CA ARG A 188 -31.49 5.17 -12.34
C ARG A 188 -32.77 4.79 -13.08
N ILE A 189 -32.64 4.10 -14.22
CA ILE A 189 -33.77 3.61 -15.02
C ILE A 189 -34.12 2.14 -14.71
N ASN A 190 -33.63 1.61 -13.58
CA ASN A 190 -33.83 0.23 -13.12
C ASN A 190 -33.49 -0.86 -14.14
N ARG A 191 -32.46 -0.64 -14.96
CA ARG A 191 -31.92 -1.60 -15.94
C ARG A 191 -30.43 -1.80 -15.75
N PRO A 192 -29.98 -2.52 -14.71
CA PRO A 192 -28.56 -2.66 -14.42
C PRO A 192 -27.82 -3.36 -15.57
N VAL A 193 -26.68 -2.80 -15.99
CA VAL A 193 -25.77 -3.47 -16.93
C VAL A 193 -25.18 -4.70 -16.25
N LYS A 194 -25.21 -5.85 -16.93
CA LYS A 194 -24.62 -7.12 -16.44
C LYS A 194 -23.22 -7.31 -16.99
N GLY A 195 -22.37 -7.98 -16.22
CA GLY A 195 -20.97 -8.31 -16.56
C GLY A 195 -19.94 -7.47 -15.81
N GLY A 196 -18.73 -8.00 -15.65
CA GLY A 196 -17.56 -7.32 -15.05
C GLY A 196 -16.60 -6.76 -16.10
N MET A 197 -15.64 -5.94 -15.66
CA MET A 197 -14.45 -5.60 -16.44
C MET A 197 -13.27 -6.31 -15.79
N GLU A 198 -12.46 -7.03 -16.56
CA GLU A 198 -11.17 -7.46 -16.04
C GLU A 198 -10.27 -6.23 -15.89
N LEU A 199 -9.63 -6.08 -14.73
CA LEU A 199 -8.85 -4.89 -14.39
C LEU A 199 -7.36 -5.23 -14.39
N MET A 200 -6.65 -4.78 -15.43
CA MET A 200 -5.20 -4.97 -15.57
C MET A 200 -4.42 -4.19 -14.51
N LEU A 201 -5.00 -3.12 -13.95
CA LEU A 201 -4.42 -2.40 -12.81
C LEU A 201 -3.94 -3.35 -11.71
N THR A 202 -4.75 -4.36 -11.34
CA THR A 202 -4.41 -5.26 -10.23
C THR A 202 -3.23 -6.19 -10.51
N LYS A 203 -2.86 -6.33 -11.79
CA LYS A 203 -1.70 -7.11 -12.25
C LYS A 203 -0.45 -6.26 -12.42
N HIS A 204 -0.58 -4.93 -12.50
CA HIS A 204 0.56 -4.01 -12.66
C HIS A 204 1.56 -4.16 -11.49
N PRO A 205 2.88 -4.15 -11.74
CA PRO A 205 3.89 -4.33 -10.69
C PRO A 205 3.82 -3.26 -9.59
N ASP A 206 3.61 -1.99 -9.97
CA ASP A 206 3.47 -0.88 -9.00
C ASP A 206 2.09 -0.82 -8.31
N TYR A 207 1.14 -1.69 -8.67
CA TYR A 207 -0.15 -1.74 -7.97
C TYR A 207 0.01 -2.35 -6.59
N PHE A 208 -0.72 -1.81 -5.62
CA PHE A 208 -0.87 -2.41 -4.30
C PHE A 208 -2.17 -1.95 -3.63
N SER A 209 -2.67 -2.79 -2.74
CA SER A 209 -3.77 -2.48 -1.86
C SER A 209 -3.24 -2.01 -0.50
N MET A 210 -4.08 -1.35 0.29
CA MET A 210 -3.72 -1.00 1.66
C MET A 210 -3.42 -2.23 2.54
N LEU A 211 -3.94 -3.41 2.18
CA LEU A 211 -3.68 -4.64 2.92
C LEU A 211 -2.23 -5.13 2.78
N ASP A 212 -1.55 -4.75 1.70
CA ASP A 212 -0.17 -5.16 1.41
C ASP A 212 0.86 -4.35 2.22
N ILE A 213 0.46 -3.16 2.70
CA ILE A 213 1.33 -2.22 3.41
C ILE A 213 1.79 -2.74 4.77
N ARG A 214 0.88 -3.33 5.54
CA ARG A 214 1.21 -3.85 6.88
C ARG A 214 2.20 -5.03 6.81
N PRO A 215 2.03 -6.04 5.93
CA PRO A 215 3.07 -7.03 5.65
C PRO A 215 4.41 -6.41 5.28
N ALA A 216 4.44 -5.39 4.40
CA ALA A 216 5.68 -4.71 4.03
C ALA A 216 6.38 -4.06 5.24
N ALA A 217 5.63 -3.36 6.09
CA ALA A 217 6.16 -2.74 7.30
C ALA A 217 6.71 -3.76 8.32
N ILE A 218 5.98 -4.86 8.55
CA ILE A 218 6.41 -5.95 9.44
C ILE A 218 7.65 -6.64 8.87
N THR A 219 7.66 -6.92 7.57
CA THR A 219 8.81 -7.51 6.86
C THR A 219 10.05 -6.65 7.05
N THR A 220 9.94 -5.33 6.83
CA THR A 220 11.05 -4.39 7.04
C THR A 220 11.58 -4.43 8.49
N LYS A 221 10.69 -4.49 9.49
CA LYS A 221 11.09 -4.62 10.90
C LYS A 221 11.85 -5.92 11.17
N LEU A 222 11.41 -7.03 10.57
CA LEU A 222 12.05 -8.34 10.71
C LEU A 222 13.39 -8.43 9.97
N GLU A 223 13.50 -7.83 8.78
CA GLU A 223 14.75 -7.70 8.02
C GLU A 223 15.79 -6.91 8.81
N ASN A 224 15.37 -5.78 9.40
CA ASN A 224 16.22 -4.94 10.24
C ASN A 224 16.47 -5.51 11.64
N ARG A 225 15.96 -6.71 11.96
CA ARG A 225 16.04 -7.35 13.28
C ARG A 225 15.65 -6.39 14.41
N SER A 226 14.62 -5.56 14.18
CA SER A 226 14.20 -4.55 15.14
C SER A 226 13.69 -5.22 16.42
N ALA A 227 14.17 -4.77 17.59
CA ALA A 227 13.81 -5.35 18.89
C ALA A 227 12.29 -5.32 19.15
N ASP A 228 11.58 -4.35 18.59
CA ASP A 228 10.14 -4.15 18.74
C ASP A 228 9.29 -4.83 17.66
N ALA A 229 9.85 -5.70 16.80
CA ALA A 229 9.14 -6.24 15.63
C ALA A 229 7.84 -7.00 16.00
N TYR A 230 7.84 -7.75 17.09
CA TYR A 230 6.65 -8.49 17.54
C TYR A 230 5.59 -7.60 18.19
N ASP A 231 5.99 -6.60 18.98
CA ASP A 231 5.08 -5.59 19.55
C ASP A 231 4.50 -4.68 18.46
N PHE A 232 5.30 -4.41 17.43
CA PHE A 232 4.87 -3.72 16.22
C PHE A 232 3.83 -4.54 15.44
N ALA A 233 4.03 -5.86 15.33
CA ALA A 233 3.03 -6.75 14.76
C ALA A 233 1.78 -6.86 15.66
N ALA A 234 1.93 -6.88 16.99
CA ALA A 234 0.83 -7.00 17.95
C ALA A 234 -0.11 -8.18 17.60
N HIS A 235 0.47 -9.35 17.33
CA HIS A 235 -0.26 -10.61 17.18
C HIS A 235 -0.14 -11.41 18.46
N ALA A 236 -1.26 -11.91 18.98
CA ALA A 236 -1.27 -12.76 20.17
C ALA A 236 -0.47 -14.05 20.00
N ASN A 237 -0.44 -14.60 18.78
CA ASN A 237 0.40 -15.74 18.42
C ASN A 237 1.46 -15.30 17.38
N PRO A 238 2.77 -15.35 17.72
CA PRO A 238 3.87 -15.00 16.81
C PRO A 238 3.87 -15.77 15.48
N SER A 239 3.35 -17.00 15.46
CA SER A 239 3.21 -17.81 14.23
C SER A 239 2.40 -17.06 13.15
N THR A 240 1.41 -16.26 13.56
CA THR A 240 0.62 -15.42 12.64
C THR A 240 1.51 -14.43 11.88
N THR A 241 2.50 -13.84 12.56
CA THR A 241 3.46 -12.91 11.95
C THR A 241 4.27 -13.64 10.89
N HIS A 242 4.87 -14.78 11.22
CA HIS A 242 5.72 -15.52 10.29
C HIS A 242 4.97 -16.11 9.10
N ARG A 243 3.72 -16.56 9.29
CA ARG A 243 2.95 -17.21 8.22
C ARG A 243 2.31 -16.23 7.25
N HIS A 244 1.84 -15.07 7.74
CA HIS A 244 0.97 -14.19 6.95
C HIS A 244 1.55 -12.80 6.67
N TYR A 245 2.57 -12.37 7.43
CA TYR A 245 3.08 -11.01 7.37
C TYR A 245 4.57 -10.93 7.05
N ASP A 246 5.38 -11.90 7.45
CA ASP A 246 6.78 -12.02 7.03
C ASP A 246 6.84 -12.39 5.54
N ARG A 247 7.33 -11.46 4.72
CA ARG A 247 7.47 -11.62 3.26
C ARG A 247 8.91 -11.85 2.81
N ARG A 248 9.84 -12.06 3.75
CA ARG A 248 11.24 -12.35 3.39
C ARG A 248 11.33 -13.65 2.62
N LYS A 249 11.86 -13.59 1.41
CA LYS A 249 12.21 -14.79 0.61
C LYS A 249 13.53 -15.40 1.06
N VAL A 250 14.49 -14.57 1.48
CA VAL A 250 15.82 -15.00 1.92
C VAL A 250 15.89 -14.95 3.44
N LYS A 251 16.29 -16.08 4.05
CA LYS A 251 16.57 -16.17 5.48
C LYS A 251 18.08 -16.22 5.68
N ALA A 252 18.68 -15.06 5.93
CA ALA A 252 20.11 -14.93 6.20
C ALA A 252 20.37 -14.88 7.72
N ALA A 253 21.33 -15.70 8.17
CA ALA A 253 21.82 -15.73 9.55
C ALA A 253 23.34 -15.67 9.55
N SER A 254 23.90 -15.03 10.57
CA SER A 254 25.34 -15.16 10.84
C SER A 254 25.59 -16.59 11.33
N ALA A 255 26.76 -17.15 11.01
CA ALA A 255 27.22 -18.37 11.67
C ALA A 255 27.31 -18.12 13.18
N THR A 256 27.22 -19.20 13.96
CA THR A 256 27.32 -19.12 15.42
C THR A 256 28.70 -18.65 15.88
N GLU A 257 29.72 -18.79 15.03
CA GLU A 257 31.13 -18.42 15.21
C GLU A 257 31.72 -17.89 13.90
#